data_AF-U3U2H5-F1
#
_entry.id   AF-U3U2H5-F1
#
_cell.length_a   1.000
_cell.length_b   1.000
_cell.length_c   1.000
_cell.angle_alpha   90.00
_cell.angle_beta   90.00
_cell.angle_gamma   90.00
#
_symmetry.space_group_name_H-M   'P 1'
#
loop_
_entity.id
_entity.type
_entity.pdbx_description
1 polymer ?
#
loop_
_entity_poly.entity_id
_entity_poly.type
_entity_poly.pdbx_seq_one_letter_code
_entity_poly.pdbx_strand_id
1 'polypeptide(L)'
;MASRVAGQLSGDGNNAAFREFAWRFVNIIARALVALGERPDYTLIMRYVNNIADLYIRYAEKIIHEQLPSLQTQIENNQQVLGEDDVPRNMQGQPDALRIWAIEVALSSEEGKKTLRSHPRRAAVSGAL
;
A
#
# COMPACT_ATOMS: atom_id res chain seq x y z
N MET A 1 -9.60 5.14 39.45
CA MET A 1 -8.67 6.28 39.53
C MET A 1 -7.70 6.18 38.37
N ALA A 2 -7.65 7.21 37.52
CA ALA A 2 -6.75 7.29 36.38
C ALA A 2 -5.32 7.51 36.89
N SER A 3 -4.47 6.49 36.77
CA SER A 3 -3.03 6.67 36.94
C SER A 3 -2.44 6.99 35.57
N ARG A 4 -1.97 8.23 35.43
CA ARG A 4 -1.35 8.80 34.23
C ARG A 4 -0.09 8.02 33.87
N VAL A 5 -0.12 7.27 32.77
CA VAL A 5 1.09 6.87 32.03
C VAL A 5 1.47 8.05 31.13
N ALA A 6 2.07 9.08 31.74
CA ALA A 6 2.72 10.18 31.04
C ALA A 6 4.15 10.26 31.61
N GLY A 7 5.02 9.34 31.17
CA GLY A 7 6.32 9.16 31.80
C GLY A 7 7.37 8.41 30.99
N GLN A 8 7.25 8.29 29.66
CA GLN A 8 8.34 7.79 28.80
C GLN A 8 8.38 8.54 27.46
N LEU A 9 8.60 9.85 27.54
CA LEU A 9 9.17 10.62 26.43
C LEU A 9 10.56 11.07 26.87
N SER A 10 11.49 10.12 26.97
CA SER A 10 12.92 10.40 26.99
C SER A 10 13.33 10.85 25.59
N GLY A 11 13.71 12.11 25.43
CA GLY A 11 13.82 12.84 24.16
C GLY A 11 14.74 12.26 23.08
N ASP A 12 15.63 11.32 23.40
CA ASP A 12 16.53 10.69 22.41
C ASP A 12 15.98 9.41 21.77
N GLY A 13 15.19 8.62 22.50
CA GLY A 13 14.65 7.34 22.02
C GLY A 13 13.53 7.51 20.99
N ASN A 14 12.70 8.54 21.15
CA ASN A 14 11.62 8.86 20.22
C ASN A 14 12.17 9.30 18.84
N ASN A 15 13.27 10.05 18.82
CA ASN A 15 13.91 10.52 17.59
C ASN A 15 14.58 9.38 16.80
N ALA A 16 15.19 8.40 17.47
CA ALA A 16 15.78 7.25 16.79
C ALA A 16 14.71 6.37 16.14
N ALA A 17 13.66 6.01 16.87
CA ALA A 17 12.56 5.20 16.36
C ALA A 17 11.81 5.89 15.21
N PHE A 18 11.57 7.21 15.32
CA PHE A 18 10.94 7.98 14.24
C PHE A 18 11.82 8.05 12.99
N ARG A 19 13.14 8.30 13.12
CA ARG A 19 14.06 8.27 11.98
C ARG A 19 14.09 6.91 11.30
N GLU A 20 14.08 5.84 12.09
CA GLU A 20 14.02 4.47 11.56
C GLU A 20 12.70 4.22 10.80
N PHE A 21 11.57 4.65 11.36
CA PHE A 21 10.27 4.57 10.69
C PHE A 21 10.28 5.34 9.37
N ALA A 22 10.73 6.60 9.38
CA ALA A 22 10.81 7.44 8.19
C ALA A 22 11.70 6.81 7.11
N TRP A 23 12.85 6.27 7.50
CA TRP A 23 13.75 5.56 6.59
C TRP A 23 13.07 4.32 5.98
N ARG A 24 12.41 3.49 6.80
CA ARG A 24 11.68 2.32 6.32
C ARG A 24 10.54 2.71 5.38
N PHE A 25 9.82 3.79 5.68
CA PHE A 25 8.74 4.29 4.83
C PHE A 25 9.25 4.75 3.46
N VAL A 26 10.31 5.58 3.43
CA VAL A 26 10.97 6.00 2.18
C VAL A 26 11.49 4.80 1.40
N ASN A 27 12.08 3.81 2.07
CA ASN A 27 12.58 2.60 1.43
C ASN A 27 11.44 1.78 0.77
N ILE A 28 10.28 1.67 1.42
CA ILE A 28 9.11 0.99 0.85
C ILE A 28 8.65 1.71 -0.42
N ILE A 29 8.54 3.04 -0.40
CA ILE A 29 8.18 3.84 -1.59
C ILE A 29 9.19 3.60 -2.71
N ALA A 30 10.49 3.71 -2.42
CA ALA A 30 11.54 3.50 -3.41
C ALA A 30 11.46 2.10 -4.06
N ARG A 31 11.18 1.06 -3.27
CA ARG A 31 11.02 -0.30 -3.78
C ARG A 31 9.79 -0.48 -4.66
N ALA A 32 8.68 0.17 -4.31
CA ALA A 32 7.49 0.18 -5.16
C ALA A 32 7.78 0.87 -6.51
N LEU A 33 8.50 1.99 -6.50
CA LEU A 33 8.92 2.69 -7.73
C LEU A 33 9.80 1.81 -8.62
N VAL A 34 10.82 1.14 -8.05
CA VAL A 34 11.66 0.20 -8.81
C VAL A 34 10.83 -0.93 -9.40
N ALA A 35 9.89 -1.49 -8.63
CA ALA A 35 9.00 -2.53 -9.11
C ALA A 35 8.06 -2.06 -10.23
N LEU A 36 7.72 -0.77 -10.26
CA LEU A 36 6.99 -0.11 -11.34
C LEU A 36 7.86 0.24 -12.56
N GLY A 37 9.18 0.01 -12.49
CA GLY A 37 10.14 0.37 -13.54
C GLY A 37 10.57 1.84 -13.51
N GLU A 38 10.25 2.56 -12.44
CA GLU A 38 10.61 3.95 -12.23
C GLU A 38 11.89 4.06 -11.39
N ARG A 39 12.78 4.98 -11.78
CA ARG A 39 13.95 5.30 -10.95
C ARG A 39 13.48 6.13 -9.74
N PRO A 40 13.74 5.69 -8.50
CA PRO A 40 13.43 6.51 -7.33
C PRO A 40 14.27 7.78 -7.34
N ASP A 41 13.60 8.92 -7.17
CA ASP A 41 14.23 10.21 -6.93
C ASP A 41 13.51 10.96 -5.81
N TYR A 42 14.13 12.04 -5.33
CA TYR A 42 13.61 12.81 -4.22
C TYR A 42 12.21 13.38 -4.49
N THR A 43 11.95 13.84 -5.72
CA THR A 43 10.68 14.45 -6.12
C THR A 43 9.55 13.44 -6.14
N LEU A 44 9.76 12.27 -6.74
CA LEU A 44 8.80 11.17 -6.77
C LEU A 44 8.53 10.63 -5.36
N ILE A 45 9.58 10.44 -4.56
CA ILE A 45 9.43 10.00 -3.17
C ILE A 45 8.58 11.01 -2.38
N MET A 46 8.89 12.31 -2.45
CA MET A 46 8.10 13.35 -1.77
C MET A 46 6.63 13.37 -2.26
N ARG A 47 6.39 13.20 -3.56
CA ARG A 47 5.02 13.10 -4.10
C ARG A 47 4.24 11.97 -3.42
N TYR A 48 4.82 10.77 -3.34
CA TYR A 48 4.13 9.61 -2.79
C TYR A 48 4.11 9.55 -1.26
N VAL A 49 5.00 10.28 -0.58
CA VAL A 49 4.84 10.54 0.86
C VAL A 49 3.57 11.34 1.14
N ASN A 50 3.25 12.32 0.28
CA ASN A 50 2.04 13.14 0.43
C ASN A 50 0.78 12.46 -0.11
N ASN A 51 0.90 11.64 -1.17
CA ASN A 51 -0.19 10.91 -1.77
C ASN A 51 0.20 9.45 -2.03
N ILE A 52 0.06 8.62 -1.00
CA ILE A 52 0.42 7.20 -1.09
C ILE A 52 -0.61 6.36 -1.85
N ALA A 53 -1.85 6.85 -1.96
CA ALA A 53 -2.96 6.14 -2.60
C ALA A 53 -2.68 5.87 -4.09
N ASP A 54 -2.19 6.88 -4.81
CA ASP A 54 -1.78 6.76 -6.21
C ASP A 54 -0.70 5.67 -6.39
N LEU A 55 0.33 5.65 -5.53
CA LEU A 55 1.37 4.62 -5.58
C LEU A 55 0.80 3.22 -5.35
N TYR A 56 -0.09 3.09 -4.37
CA TYR A 56 -0.74 1.83 -4.05
C TYR A 56 -1.52 1.29 -5.25
N ILE A 57 -2.37 2.10 -5.87
CA ILE A 57 -3.18 1.68 -7.02
C ILE A 57 -2.29 1.22 -8.16
N ARG A 58 -1.30 2.03 -8.54
CA ARG A 58 -0.37 1.71 -9.63
C ARG A 58 0.38 0.41 -9.38
N TYR A 59 0.88 0.23 -8.16
CA TYR A 59 1.60 -0.97 -7.78
C TYR A 59 0.68 -2.20 -7.79
N ALA A 60 -0.50 -2.10 -7.17
CA ALA A 60 -1.46 -3.18 -7.12
C ALA A 60 -1.89 -3.62 -8.53
N GLU A 61 -2.20 -2.67 -9.41
CA GLU A 61 -2.61 -2.94 -10.79
C GLU A 61 -1.52 -3.65 -11.59
N LYS A 62 -0.26 -3.20 -11.47
CA LYS A 62 0.86 -3.90 -12.10
C LYS A 62 0.95 -5.36 -11.64
N ILE A 63 0.89 -5.59 -10.33
CA ILE A 63 0.97 -6.93 -9.76
C ILE A 63 -0.23 -7.78 -10.17
N ILE A 64 -1.43 -7.23 -10.13
CA ILE A 64 -2.64 -7.93 -10.55
C ILE A 64 -2.55 -8.31 -12.03
N HIS A 65 -2.08 -7.39 -12.87
CA HIS A 65 -1.88 -7.66 -14.28
C HIS A 65 -0.82 -8.74 -14.56
N GLU A 66 0.31 -8.69 -13.87
CA GLU A 66 1.41 -9.63 -14.09
C GLU A 66 1.17 -11.01 -13.48
N GLN A 67 0.43 -11.09 -12.37
CA GLN A 67 0.39 -12.29 -11.52
C GLN A 67 -1.02 -12.79 -11.21
N LEU A 68 -2.03 -11.92 -11.23
CA LEU A 68 -3.41 -12.23 -10.81
C LEU A 68 -4.43 -11.82 -11.89
N PRO A 69 -4.26 -12.18 -13.18
CA PRO A 69 -5.14 -11.69 -14.24
C PRO A 69 -6.61 -12.07 -14.02
N SER A 70 -6.88 -13.19 -13.33
CA SER A 70 -8.24 -13.59 -12.95
C SER A 70 -8.96 -12.59 -12.03
N LEU A 71 -8.22 -11.77 -11.28
CA LEU A 71 -8.81 -10.74 -10.41
C LEU A 71 -9.17 -9.46 -11.16
N GLN A 72 -8.65 -9.24 -12.38
CA GLN A 72 -8.97 -8.02 -13.14
C GLN A 72 -10.47 -7.89 -13.38
N THR A 73 -11.08 -8.95 -13.91
CA THR A 73 -12.53 -8.99 -14.15
C THR A 73 -13.33 -8.80 -12.86
N GLN A 74 -12.85 -9.32 -11.74
CA GLN A 74 -13.51 -9.13 -10.45
C GLN A 74 -13.44 -7.66 -10.00
N ILE A 75 -12.30 -6.99 -10.19
CA ILE A 75 -12.14 -5.57 -9.84
C ILE A 75 -13.04 -4.69 -10.71
N GLU A 76 -13.09 -4.95 -12.02
CA GLU A 76 -13.97 -4.24 -12.95
C GLU A 76 -15.44 -4.40 -12.55
N ASN A 77 -15.87 -5.63 -12.23
CA ASN A 77 -17.23 -5.89 -11.74
C ASN A 77 -17.49 -5.16 -10.42
N ASN A 78 -16.55 -5.20 -9.47
CA ASN A 78 -16.66 -4.50 -8.20
C ASN A 78 -16.84 -2.99 -8.42
N GLN A 79 -16.10 -2.38 -9.35
CA GLN A 79 -16.22 -0.95 -9.65
C GLN A 79 -17.57 -0.55 -10.26
N GLN A 80 -18.25 -1.48 -10.94
CA GLN A 80 -19.59 -1.23 -11.50
C GLN A 80 -20.71 -1.39 -10.48
N VAL A 81 -20.51 -2.27 -9.49
CA VAL A 81 -21.53 -2.63 -8.50
C VAL A 81 -21.41 -1.79 -7.23
N LEU A 82 -20.19 -1.50 -6.79
CA LEU A 82 -19.95 -0.77 -5.55
C LEU A 82 -20.19 0.74 -5.74
N GLY A 83 -20.83 1.35 -4.75
CA GLY A 83 -20.99 2.80 -4.63
C GLY A 83 -20.16 3.40 -3.50
N GLU A 84 -20.27 4.71 -3.32
CA GLU A 84 -19.59 5.42 -2.21
C GLU A 84 -20.02 4.91 -0.83
N ASP A 85 -21.26 4.45 -0.69
CA ASP A 85 -21.80 3.91 0.56
C ASP A 85 -21.15 2.58 0.96
N ASP A 86 -20.63 1.81 -0.01
CA ASP A 86 -19.94 0.54 0.24
C ASP A 86 -18.49 0.75 0.70
N VAL A 87 -17.93 1.94 0.47
CA VAL A 87 -16.57 2.30 0.89
C VAL A 87 -16.55 2.51 2.40
N PRO A 88 -15.53 2.00 3.13
CA PRO A 88 -15.38 2.23 4.55
C PRO A 88 -15.41 3.72 4.93
N ARG A 89 -16.13 4.07 5.99
CA ARG A 89 -16.35 5.47 6.42
C ARG A 89 -15.07 6.31 6.59
N ASN A 90 -13.95 5.68 6.96
CA ASN A 90 -12.66 6.35 7.11
C ASN A 90 -11.97 6.69 5.78
N MET A 91 -12.45 6.12 4.66
CA MET A 91 -11.96 6.36 3.31
C MET A 91 -12.91 7.20 2.45
N GLN A 92 -14.18 7.30 2.84
CA GLN A 92 -15.17 8.11 2.12
C GLN A 92 -14.70 9.56 1.96
N GLY A 93 -14.94 10.12 0.77
CA GLY A 93 -14.49 11.47 0.40
C GLY A 93 -13.00 11.59 0.05
N GLN A 94 -12.21 10.52 0.17
CA GLN A 94 -10.84 10.50 -0.35
C GLN A 94 -10.84 10.27 -1.87
N PRO A 95 -9.87 10.85 -2.60
CA PRO A 95 -9.66 10.53 -4.01
C PRO A 95 -9.47 9.01 -4.19
N ASP A 96 -10.05 8.47 -5.26
CA ASP A 96 -9.94 7.06 -5.66
C ASP A 96 -10.39 6.02 -4.62
N ALA A 97 -11.13 6.42 -3.57
CA ALA A 97 -11.50 5.53 -2.47
C ALA A 97 -12.29 4.29 -2.95
N LEU A 98 -13.19 4.47 -3.91
CA LEU A 98 -13.94 3.37 -4.52
C LEU A 98 -13.02 2.39 -5.28
N ARG A 99 -12.03 2.91 -6.01
CA ARG A 99 -11.07 2.08 -6.76
C ARG A 99 -10.17 1.29 -5.82
N ILE A 100 -9.66 1.93 -4.77
CA ILE A 100 -8.87 1.26 -3.73
C ILE A 100 -9.71 0.16 -3.08
N TRP A 101 -10.97 0.47 -2.75
CA TRP A 101 -11.86 -0.51 -2.14
C TRP A 101 -12.15 -1.70 -3.05
N ALA A 102 -12.42 -1.47 -4.33
CA ALA A 102 -12.63 -2.54 -5.32
C ALA A 102 -11.42 -3.49 -5.43
N ILE A 103 -10.20 -2.93 -5.39
CA ILE A 103 -8.95 -3.70 -5.36
C ILE A 103 -8.83 -4.50 -4.06
N GLU A 104 -9.06 -3.87 -2.90
CA GLU A 104 -8.99 -4.52 -1.59
C GLU A 104 -9.99 -5.69 -1.45
N VAL A 105 -11.22 -5.51 -1.93
CA VAL A 105 -12.25 -6.56 -1.96
C VAL A 105 -11.79 -7.73 -2.83
N ALA A 106 -11.24 -7.46 -4.01
CA ALA A 106 -10.74 -8.51 -4.91
C ALA A 106 -9.52 -9.24 -4.33
N LEU A 107 -8.58 -8.54 -3.70
CA LEU A 107 -7.43 -9.16 -3.03
C LEU A 107 -7.85 -9.99 -1.80
N SER A 108 -8.96 -9.60 -1.15
CA SER A 108 -9.53 -10.30 0.01
C SER A 108 -10.37 -11.53 -0.35
N SER A 109 -10.64 -11.77 -1.64
CA SER A 109 -11.33 -12.97 -2.12
C SER A 109 -10.51 -14.24 -1.85
N GLU A 110 -11.16 -15.41 -1.92
CA GLU A 110 -10.44 -16.69 -1.74
C GLU A 110 -9.41 -16.90 -2.86
N GLU A 111 -9.72 -16.48 -4.08
CA GLU A 111 -8.83 -16.47 -5.23
C GLU A 111 -7.60 -15.58 -4.96
N GLY A 112 -7.81 -14.36 -4.45
CA GLY A 112 -6.74 -13.43 -4.11
C GLY A 112 -5.81 -13.98 -3.03
N LYS A 113 -6.38 -14.46 -1.92
CA LYS A 113 -5.60 -15.07 -0.82
C LYS A 113 -4.89 -16.35 -1.24
N LYS A 114 -5.50 -17.21 -2.05
CA LYS A 114 -4.90 -18.47 -2.52
C LYS A 114 -3.68 -18.18 -3.39
N THR A 115 -3.77 -17.18 -4.26
CA THR A 115 -2.68 -16.87 -5.19
C THR A 115 -1.51 -16.16 -4.52
N LEU A 116 -1.78 -15.33 -3.50
CA LEU A 116 -0.74 -14.76 -2.62
C LEU A 116 -0.02 -15.83 -1.78
N ARG A 117 -0.74 -16.88 -1.36
CA ARG A 117 -0.15 -18.01 -0.60
C ARG A 117 0.65 -18.97 -1.47
N SER A 118 0.27 -19.15 -2.74
CA SER A 118 0.95 -20.06 -3.67
C SER A 118 2.20 -19.47 -4.33
N HIS A 119 2.39 -18.15 -4.27
CA HIS A 119 3.62 -17.46 -4.69
C HIS A 119 4.49 -17.13 -3.46
N PRO A 120 5.29 -18.08 -2.93
CA PRO A 120 6.25 -17.77 -1.88
C PRO A 120 7.21 -16.73 -2.43
N ARG A 121 7.25 -15.54 -1.81
CA ARG A 121 8.12 -14.39 -2.08
C ARG A 121 9.18 -14.68 -3.16
N ARG A 122 8.83 -14.57 -4.44
CA ARG A 122 9.88 -14.44 -5.46
C ARG A 122 10.53 -13.11 -5.19
N ALA A 123 11.78 -13.20 -4.75
CA ALA A 123 12.63 -12.10 -4.37
C ALA A 123 12.59 -10.97 -5.41
N ALA A 124 11.81 -9.92 -5.14
CA ALA A 124 12.06 -8.59 -5.68
C ALA A 124 13.13 -7.86 -4.83
N VAL A 125 14.17 -8.61 -4.44
CA VAL A 125 15.44 -8.12 -3.87
C VAL A 125 16.51 -9.14 -4.25
N SER A 126 16.87 -9.19 -5.53
CA SER A 126 18.17 -9.69 -5.94
C SER A 126 18.87 -8.57 -6.70
N GLY A 127 19.93 -8.04 -6.09
CA GLY A 127 20.97 -7.25 -6.74
C GLY A 127 20.59 -5.85 -7.21
N ALA A 128 20.71 -4.86 -6.30
CA ALA A 128 21.31 -3.57 -6.62
C ALA A 128 21.54 -2.79 -5.33
N LEU A 129 22.81 -2.43 -5.11
CA LEU A 129 23.46 -1.79 -3.96
C LEU A 129 23.92 -2.77 -2.87
#